data_AF-A0A9D4TI53-F1
#
_entry.id   AF-A0A9D4TI53-F1
#
_cell.length_a   1.000
_cell.length_b   1.000
_cell.length_c   1.000
_cell.angle_alpha   90.00
_cell.angle_beta   90.00
_cell.angle_gamma   90.00
#
_symmetry.space_group_name_H-M   'P 1'
#
loop_
_entity.id
_entity.type
_entity.pdbx_description
1 polymer ?
#
loop_
_entity_poly.entity_id
_entity_poly.type
_entity_poly.pdbx_seq_one_letter_code
_entity_poly.pdbx_strand_id
1 'polypeptide(L)'
;MLASSDLQRLVASSRDPAVTRDLLQLPSVASTALHLLHSIREGNAGAEETQESLLLCYRVMRNAAAAGPATCTALLHLDLLGIVRATLDLISSAAISLNWKLPVAVGQSLANLCNACRDSAAAAWAALFPLHLGMLAHVNEAGTQAATCLMLLACCKAVPGAAASLAGEQGVLILTALLCTHHRMLQQGEHNDNLGLLLAHLCFSHDLLPELFQSVGAEPISNAGSSSSSGIDSSLAQPTMAQASLLAVLCAEAHDMPDAPAADAAAVAAPAATASMRFLVRLAERLALLSAQQPLSQAQQQVLQDALHLMRDICARDDSGRGMCGGGNLVASLQAAGFLSTFLALLKALGPIQRPPHQQQAAAAAPPAAQDGSGIPVAELAPALAQQAKGFPADPPYQGWRTDLLAAVANAAHDRPSVKAEVSALGGVELVLAQCQVDYQSPLAREWALWGVRNLCEGNVQAQEAVRQLQLCTTVDSEEMQRLGVRLQLDEQTGKLRVAKRDDTGGAAAAAGVL
;
A
#
# COMPACT_ATOMS: atom_id res chain seq x y z
N MET A 1 -47.91 -4.00 16.35
CA MET A 1 -47.14 -4.22 15.12
C MET A 1 -47.48 -3.09 14.16
N LEU A 2 -46.47 -2.37 13.65
CA LEU A 2 -46.69 -1.32 12.66
C LEU A 2 -46.99 -1.94 11.29
N ALA A 3 -47.90 -1.34 10.52
CA ALA A 3 -48.14 -1.77 9.15
C ALA A 3 -46.97 -1.34 8.24
N SER A 4 -46.76 -2.04 7.13
CA SER A 4 -45.71 -1.68 6.15
C SER A 4 -45.84 -0.22 5.66
N SER A 5 -47.06 0.25 5.44
CA SER A 5 -47.33 1.65 5.07
C SER A 5 -46.94 2.66 6.16
N ASP A 6 -47.05 2.29 7.44
CA ASP A 6 -46.59 3.13 8.56
C ASP A 6 -45.06 3.20 8.58
N LEU A 7 -44.40 2.05 8.41
CA LEU A 7 -42.94 1.97 8.34
C LEU A 7 -42.38 2.78 7.16
N GLN A 8 -43.02 2.73 5.98
CA GLN A 8 -42.64 3.55 4.83
C GLN A 8 -42.74 5.05 5.14
N ARG A 9 -43.81 5.49 5.81
CA ARG A 9 -43.96 6.89 6.25
C ARG A 9 -42.87 7.29 7.24
N LEU A 10 -42.54 6.42 8.20
CA LEU A 10 -41.46 6.66 9.17
C LEU A 10 -40.08 6.72 8.50
N VAL A 11 -39.81 5.88 7.49
CA VAL A 11 -38.56 5.96 6.71
C VAL A 11 -38.46 7.30 5.98
N ALA A 12 -39.57 7.85 5.48
CA ALA A 12 -39.59 9.14 4.82
C ALA A 12 -39.40 10.30 5.81
N SER A 13 -40.09 10.29 6.97
CA SER A 13 -39.98 11.36 7.97
C SER A 13 -38.62 11.41 8.64
N SER A 14 -38.01 10.25 8.91
CA SER A 14 -36.72 10.14 9.60
C SER A 14 -35.50 10.59 8.80
N ARG A 15 -35.70 11.08 7.58
CA ARG A 15 -34.63 11.72 6.80
C ARG A 15 -34.39 13.16 7.21
N ASP A 16 -35.34 13.79 7.91
CA ASP A 16 -35.21 15.17 8.38
C ASP A 16 -34.69 15.21 9.83
N PRO A 17 -33.43 15.63 10.05
CA PRO A 17 -32.84 15.68 11.39
C PRO A 17 -33.53 16.69 12.34
N ALA A 18 -34.35 17.60 11.83
CA ALA A 18 -35.17 18.50 12.66
C ALA A 18 -36.38 17.80 13.30
N VAL A 19 -36.67 16.57 12.90
CA VAL A 19 -37.85 15.82 13.35
C VAL A 19 -37.50 14.95 14.56
N THR A 20 -37.53 15.57 15.75
CA THR A 20 -37.44 14.86 17.04
C THR A 20 -38.59 13.86 17.30
N ARG A 21 -39.62 13.81 16.42
CA ARG A 21 -40.78 12.91 16.56
C ARG A 21 -40.45 11.43 16.38
N ASP A 22 -39.38 11.10 15.66
CA ASP A 22 -39.07 9.69 15.33
C ASP A 22 -38.60 8.88 16.54
N LEU A 23 -38.01 9.54 17.55
CA LEU A 23 -37.64 8.92 18.83
C LEU A 23 -38.84 8.26 19.55
N LEU A 24 -40.01 8.89 19.49
CA LEU A 24 -41.22 8.39 20.15
C LEU A 24 -41.75 7.09 19.52
N GLN A 25 -41.40 6.82 18.27
CA GLN A 25 -41.86 5.64 17.53
C GLN A 25 -40.84 4.49 17.56
N LEU A 26 -39.59 4.74 17.99
CA LEU A 26 -38.55 3.70 18.07
C LEU A 26 -38.95 2.46 18.89
N PRO A 27 -39.64 2.57 20.04
CA PRO A 27 -40.08 1.39 20.77
C PRO A 27 -41.04 0.50 19.95
N SER A 28 -41.97 1.13 19.22
CA SER A 28 -42.90 0.44 18.32
C SER A 28 -42.18 -0.22 17.14
N VAL A 29 -41.14 0.42 16.61
CA VAL A 29 -40.30 -0.11 15.53
C VAL A 29 -39.49 -1.31 16.02
N ALA A 30 -38.83 -1.22 17.18
CA ALA A 30 -38.05 -2.31 17.76
C ALA A 30 -38.94 -3.53 18.08
N SER A 31 -40.10 -3.31 18.70
CA SER A 31 -41.09 -4.37 18.95
C SER A 31 -41.58 -5.00 17.64
N THR A 32 -41.84 -4.20 16.61
CA THR A 32 -42.24 -4.71 15.29
C THR A 32 -41.13 -5.56 14.66
N ALA A 33 -39.86 -5.14 14.74
CA ALA A 33 -38.73 -5.92 14.23
C ALA A 33 -38.60 -7.28 14.93
N LEU A 34 -38.72 -7.33 16.26
CA LEU A 34 -38.69 -8.58 17.02
C LEU A 34 -39.82 -9.53 16.64
N HIS A 35 -41.05 -9.01 16.50
CA HIS A 35 -42.19 -9.81 16.04
C HIS A 35 -41.97 -10.37 14.63
N LEU A 36 -41.49 -9.54 13.69
CA LEU A 36 -41.17 -9.98 12.33
C LEU A 36 -40.11 -11.09 12.33
N LEU A 37 -39.04 -10.94 13.11
CA LEU A 37 -37.98 -11.95 13.23
C LEU A 37 -38.52 -13.29 13.75
N HIS A 38 -39.39 -13.25 14.75
CA HIS A 38 -40.04 -14.43 15.28
C HIS A 38 -40.94 -15.10 14.22
N SER A 39 -41.79 -14.32 13.53
CA SER A 39 -42.66 -14.83 12.47
C SER A 39 -41.90 -15.47 11.31
N ILE A 40 -40.75 -14.90 10.91
CA ILE A 40 -39.91 -15.48 9.86
C ILE A 40 -39.32 -16.82 10.32
N ARG A 41 -38.83 -16.90 11.57
CA ARG A 41 -38.24 -18.13 12.12
C ARG A 41 -39.25 -19.28 12.23
N GLU A 42 -40.50 -18.97 12.55
CA GLU A 42 -41.55 -19.98 12.68
C GLU A 42 -42.19 -20.40 11.34
N GLY A 43 -41.83 -19.76 10.22
CA GLY A 43 -42.43 -20.04 8.92
C GLY A 43 -43.90 -19.60 8.80
N ASN A 44 -44.35 -18.70 9.68
CA ASN A 44 -45.76 -18.34 9.85
C ASN A 44 -46.27 -17.23 8.90
N ALA A 45 -45.41 -16.67 8.04
CA ALA A 45 -45.75 -15.51 7.20
C ALA A 45 -45.14 -15.58 5.79
N GLY A 46 -45.69 -14.80 4.84
CA GLY A 46 -45.09 -14.58 3.53
C GLY A 46 -43.67 -14.03 3.69
N ALA A 47 -42.67 -14.85 3.39
CA ALA A 47 -41.28 -14.57 3.75
C ALA A 47 -40.78 -13.24 3.17
N GLU A 48 -41.24 -12.87 1.97
CA GLU A 48 -40.80 -11.66 1.26
C GLU A 48 -41.33 -10.37 1.88
N GLU A 49 -42.64 -10.24 2.09
CA GLU A 49 -43.25 -9.03 2.69
C GLU A 49 -42.80 -8.81 4.14
N THR A 50 -42.60 -9.91 4.88
CA THR A 50 -42.11 -9.87 6.27
C THR A 50 -40.65 -9.38 6.31
N GLN A 51 -39.81 -9.86 5.38
CA GLN A 51 -38.44 -9.37 5.23
C GLN A 51 -38.39 -7.91 4.75
N GLU A 52 -39.30 -7.48 3.88
CA GLU A 52 -39.39 -6.08 3.46
C GLU A 52 -39.77 -5.17 4.63
N SER A 53 -40.73 -5.57 5.45
CA SER A 53 -41.11 -4.83 6.66
C SER A 53 -39.95 -4.75 7.67
N LEU A 54 -39.18 -5.84 7.80
CA LEU A 54 -37.98 -5.85 8.65
C LEU A 54 -36.90 -4.92 8.11
N LEU A 55 -36.69 -4.90 6.79
CA LEU A 55 -35.80 -3.96 6.12
C LEU A 55 -36.21 -2.50 6.38
N LEU A 56 -37.51 -2.19 6.35
CA LEU A 56 -38.00 -0.85 6.68
C LEU A 56 -37.73 -0.49 8.15
N CYS A 57 -37.88 -1.42 9.08
CA CYS A 57 -37.50 -1.20 10.48
C CYS A 57 -36.03 -0.81 10.61
N TYR A 58 -35.12 -1.55 9.94
CA TYR A 58 -33.70 -1.21 9.93
C TYR A 58 -33.42 0.16 9.31
N ARG A 59 -34.13 0.55 8.25
CA ARG A 59 -33.97 1.89 7.66
C ARG A 59 -34.35 3.00 8.65
N VAL A 60 -35.42 2.84 9.42
CA VAL A 60 -35.78 3.79 10.47
C VAL A 60 -34.71 3.83 11.57
N MET A 61 -34.25 2.66 12.06
CA MET A 61 -33.22 2.58 13.10
C MET A 61 -31.87 3.15 12.64
N ARG A 62 -31.48 2.91 11.38
CA ARG A 62 -30.29 3.50 10.75
C ARG A 62 -30.36 5.03 10.70
N ASN A 63 -31.51 5.57 10.29
CA ASN A 63 -31.71 7.03 10.22
C ASN A 63 -31.69 7.64 11.63
N ALA A 64 -32.31 6.97 12.60
CA ALA A 64 -32.24 7.38 14.00
C ALA A 64 -30.79 7.34 14.51
N ALA A 65 -30.01 6.31 14.21
CA ALA A 65 -28.59 6.25 14.58
C ALA A 65 -27.76 7.40 13.95
N ALA A 66 -28.10 7.83 12.74
CA ALA A 66 -27.44 8.97 12.09
C ALA A 66 -27.77 10.32 12.75
N ALA A 67 -28.87 10.42 13.51
CA ALA A 67 -29.29 11.67 14.16
C ALA A 67 -28.41 12.08 15.36
N GLY A 68 -27.59 11.17 15.90
CA GLY A 68 -26.54 11.50 16.87
C GLY A 68 -26.58 10.69 18.17
N PRO A 69 -25.77 11.07 19.17
CA PRO A 69 -25.53 10.25 20.36
C PRO A 69 -26.79 9.89 21.16
N ALA A 70 -27.73 10.83 21.33
CA ALA A 70 -28.92 10.62 22.16
C ALA A 70 -29.85 9.54 21.59
N THR A 71 -30.02 9.51 20.26
CA THR A 71 -30.82 8.48 19.58
C THR A 71 -30.12 7.13 19.60
N CYS A 72 -28.79 7.09 19.48
CA CYS A 72 -28.00 5.88 19.64
C CYS A 72 -28.15 5.27 21.05
N THR A 73 -28.08 6.09 22.10
CA THR A 73 -28.36 5.64 23.47
C THR A 73 -29.77 5.05 23.59
N ALA A 74 -30.78 5.67 22.99
CA ALA A 74 -32.14 5.13 22.98
C ALA A 74 -32.23 3.77 22.25
N LEU A 75 -31.56 3.62 21.10
CA LEU A 75 -31.51 2.37 20.34
C LEU A 75 -30.84 1.23 21.14
N LEU A 76 -29.79 1.53 21.92
CA LEU A 76 -29.17 0.54 22.81
C LEU A 76 -30.14 0.09 23.92
N HIS A 77 -30.89 1.01 24.53
CA HIS A 77 -31.91 0.66 25.53
C HIS A 77 -33.05 -0.18 24.95
N LEU A 78 -33.32 -0.05 23.65
CA LEU A 78 -34.31 -0.84 22.92
C LEU A 78 -33.75 -2.16 22.37
N ASP A 79 -32.57 -2.58 22.82
CA ASP A 79 -31.88 -3.81 22.43
C ASP A 79 -31.69 -3.97 20.92
N LEU A 80 -31.30 -2.88 20.23
CA LEU A 80 -30.93 -2.94 18.81
C LEU A 80 -29.88 -4.02 18.54
N LEU A 81 -28.90 -4.20 19.45
CA LEU A 81 -27.84 -5.20 19.27
C LEU A 81 -28.38 -6.63 19.35
N GLY A 82 -29.37 -6.90 20.22
CA GLY A 82 -30.09 -8.18 20.24
C GLY A 82 -30.90 -8.42 18.96
N ILE A 83 -31.57 -7.39 18.42
CA ILE A 83 -32.29 -7.45 17.15
C ILE A 83 -31.33 -7.75 15.99
N VAL A 84 -30.17 -7.09 15.96
CA VAL A 84 -29.10 -7.31 14.99
C VAL A 84 -28.62 -8.76 15.04
N ARG A 85 -28.27 -9.27 16.24
CA ARG A 85 -27.84 -10.65 16.42
C ARG A 85 -28.88 -11.63 15.89
N ALA A 86 -30.14 -11.47 16.29
CA ALA A 86 -31.22 -12.35 15.86
C ALA A 86 -31.45 -12.30 14.33
N THR A 87 -31.20 -11.15 13.71
CA THR A 87 -31.26 -10.98 12.25
C THR A 87 -30.09 -11.65 11.55
N LEU A 88 -28.87 -11.52 12.08
CA LEU A 88 -27.69 -12.17 11.51
C LEU A 88 -27.80 -13.68 11.62
N ASP A 89 -28.21 -14.21 12.77
CA ASP A 89 -28.49 -15.65 12.96
C ASP A 89 -29.49 -16.17 11.90
N LEU A 90 -30.53 -15.38 11.62
CA LEU A 90 -31.52 -15.69 10.60
C LEU A 90 -30.91 -15.70 9.19
N ILE A 91 -30.02 -14.74 8.91
CA ILE A 91 -29.28 -14.68 7.65
C ILE A 91 -28.37 -15.90 7.49
N SER A 92 -27.71 -16.37 8.56
CA SER A 92 -26.87 -17.58 8.48
C SER A 92 -27.64 -18.87 8.30
N SER A 93 -28.92 -18.96 8.69
CA SER A 93 -29.60 -20.25 8.83
C SER A 93 -29.97 -20.94 7.51
N ALA A 94 -29.51 -20.46 6.34
CA ALA A 94 -29.57 -21.04 4.99
C ALA A 94 -30.94 -21.54 4.46
N ALA A 95 -31.98 -21.56 5.29
CA ALA A 95 -33.29 -22.15 5.00
C ALA A 95 -34.28 -21.18 4.35
N ILE A 96 -33.88 -19.93 4.12
CA ILE A 96 -34.78 -18.85 3.70
C ILE A 96 -34.15 -18.10 2.53
N SER A 97 -34.94 -17.81 1.48
CA SER A 97 -34.55 -16.87 0.43
C SER A 97 -34.36 -15.49 1.05
N LEU A 98 -33.15 -14.95 0.97
CA LEU A 98 -32.76 -13.73 1.66
C LEU A 98 -32.91 -12.50 0.77
N ASN A 99 -33.54 -11.45 1.32
CA ASN A 99 -33.43 -10.11 0.78
C ASN A 99 -32.00 -9.59 1.02
N TRP A 100 -31.20 -9.53 -0.04
CA TRP A 100 -29.80 -9.09 0.02
C TRP A 100 -29.63 -7.64 0.51
N LYS A 101 -30.70 -6.82 0.52
CA LYS A 101 -30.69 -5.46 1.08
C LYS A 101 -30.69 -5.44 2.61
N LEU A 102 -31.06 -6.55 3.27
CA LEU A 102 -31.17 -6.63 4.72
C LEU A 102 -29.79 -6.58 5.40
N PRO A 103 -28.77 -7.40 5.01
CA PRO A 103 -27.40 -7.24 5.50
C PRO A 103 -26.86 -5.81 5.35
N VAL A 104 -27.16 -5.15 4.23
CA VAL A 104 -26.75 -3.75 3.98
C VAL A 104 -27.34 -2.81 5.03
N ALA A 105 -28.65 -2.93 5.27
CA ALA A 105 -29.34 -2.08 6.23
C ALA A 105 -28.88 -2.35 7.68
N VAL A 106 -28.58 -3.61 8.02
CA VAL A 106 -27.97 -4.00 9.30
C VAL A 106 -26.59 -3.35 9.44
N GLY A 107 -25.71 -3.54 8.47
CA GLY A 107 -24.36 -2.97 8.45
C GLY A 107 -24.39 -1.45 8.58
N GLN A 108 -25.21 -0.77 7.78
CA GLN A 108 -25.35 0.69 7.84
C GLN A 108 -25.90 1.18 9.19
N SER A 109 -26.83 0.45 9.80
CA SER A 109 -27.36 0.78 11.13
C SER A 109 -26.24 0.72 12.17
N LEU A 110 -25.43 -0.34 12.14
CA LEU A 110 -24.29 -0.52 13.03
C LEU A 110 -23.20 0.52 12.80
N ALA A 111 -22.88 0.82 11.55
CA ALA A 111 -21.88 1.83 11.20
C ALA A 111 -22.28 3.20 11.75
N ASN A 112 -23.54 3.63 11.54
CA ASN A 112 -24.04 4.89 12.10
C ASN A 112 -24.04 4.88 13.63
N LEU A 113 -24.49 3.77 14.23
CA LEU A 113 -24.51 3.59 15.69
C LEU A 113 -23.11 3.75 16.29
N CYS A 114 -22.10 3.11 15.70
CA CYS A 114 -20.74 3.13 16.20
C CYS A 114 -20.02 4.46 15.95
N ASN A 115 -20.31 5.15 14.83
CA ASN A 115 -19.70 6.44 14.54
C ASN A 115 -20.29 7.60 15.35
N ALA A 116 -21.53 7.48 15.81
CA ALA A 116 -22.19 8.55 16.57
C ALA A 116 -21.56 8.78 17.95
N CYS A 117 -21.19 7.73 18.70
CA CYS A 117 -20.48 7.87 19.97
C CYS A 117 -19.68 6.61 20.36
N ARG A 118 -18.62 6.82 21.17
CA ARG A 118 -17.69 5.75 21.58
C ARG A 118 -18.36 4.65 22.41
N ASP A 119 -19.31 5.00 23.28
CA ASP A 119 -20.01 4.00 24.12
C ASP A 119 -20.83 3.02 23.28
N SER A 120 -21.47 3.53 22.21
CA SER A 120 -22.21 2.69 21.26
C SER A 120 -21.30 1.75 20.49
N ALA A 121 -20.13 2.23 20.05
CA ALA A 121 -19.13 1.38 19.42
C ALA A 121 -18.61 0.30 20.38
N ALA A 122 -18.36 0.65 21.64
CA ALA A 122 -17.93 -0.33 22.66
C ALA A 122 -18.99 -1.39 22.95
N ALA A 123 -20.26 -0.99 23.06
CA ALA A 123 -21.38 -1.91 23.23
C ALA A 123 -21.53 -2.85 22.02
N ALA A 124 -21.44 -2.31 20.80
CA ALA A 124 -21.55 -3.10 19.58
C ALA A 124 -20.38 -4.10 19.44
N TRP A 125 -19.15 -3.66 19.75
CA TRP A 125 -17.98 -4.55 19.78
C TRP A 125 -18.18 -5.72 20.75
N ALA A 126 -18.55 -5.43 22.01
CA ALA A 126 -18.76 -6.46 23.03
C ALA A 126 -19.89 -7.44 22.68
N ALA A 127 -20.93 -6.99 21.98
CA ALA A 127 -22.09 -7.81 21.65
C ALA A 127 -21.90 -8.67 20.38
N LEU A 128 -21.09 -8.21 19.43
CA LEU A 128 -21.05 -8.76 18.07
C LEU A 128 -19.71 -9.42 17.69
N PHE A 129 -18.59 -8.98 18.28
CA PHE A 129 -17.29 -9.58 18.00
C PHE A 129 -17.12 -10.95 18.69
N PRO A 130 -16.51 -11.95 18.04
CA PRO A 130 -16.08 -11.97 16.64
C PRO A 130 -17.18 -12.44 15.68
N LEU A 131 -18.10 -13.29 16.15
CA LEU A 131 -18.91 -14.16 15.30
C LEU A 131 -19.78 -13.39 14.31
N HIS A 132 -20.59 -12.45 14.82
CA HIS A 132 -21.56 -11.72 14.01
C HIS A 132 -20.90 -10.72 13.06
N LEU A 133 -19.76 -10.15 13.46
CA LEU A 133 -18.95 -9.31 12.59
C LEU A 133 -18.29 -10.15 11.48
N GLY A 134 -17.86 -11.37 11.79
CA GLY A 134 -17.41 -12.35 10.80
C GLY A 134 -18.50 -12.67 9.78
N MET A 135 -19.76 -12.84 10.22
CA MET A 135 -20.88 -13.09 9.30
C MET A 135 -21.09 -11.93 8.32
N LEU A 136 -21.05 -10.68 8.80
CA LEU A 136 -21.15 -9.50 7.95
C LEU A 136 -19.97 -9.38 6.96
N ALA A 137 -18.75 -9.69 7.42
CA ALA A 137 -17.56 -9.65 6.58
C ALA A 137 -17.58 -10.66 5.41
N HIS A 138 -18.38 -11.72 5.50
CA HIS A 138 -18.56 -12.70 4.41
C HIS A 138 -19.66 -12.30 3.41
N VAL A 139 -20.44 -11.25 3.68
CA VAL A 139 -21.47 -10.79 2.74
C VAL A 139 -20.82 -10.08 1.56
N ASN A 140 -20.93 -10.69 0.38
CA ASN A 140 -20.37 -10.17 -0.87
C ASN A 140 -21.28 -9.06 -1.47
N GLU A 141 -21.45 -7.96 -0.75
CA GLU A 141 -22.20 -6.79 -1.19
C GLU A 141 -21.50 -5.51 -0.72
N ALA A 142 -21.33 -4.55 -1.64
CA ALA A 142 -20.49 -3.37 -1.42
C ALA A 142 -20.90 -2.52 -0.23
N GLY A 143 -22.20 -2.23 -0.10
CA GLY A 143 -22.72 -1.44 1.02
C GLY A 143 -22.51 -2.12 2.37
N THR A 144 -22.58 -3.46 2.43
CA THR A 144 -22.34 -4.25 3.63
C THR A 144 -20.86 -4.25 4.00
N GLN A 145 -19.98 -4.48 3.02
CA GLN A 145 -18.53 -4.44 3.22
C GLN A 145 -18.07 -3.06 3.70
N ALA A 146 -18.52 -2.00 3.04
CA ALA A 146 -18.19 -0.62 3.39
C ALA A 146 -18.68 -0.25 4.80
N ALA A 147 -19.92 -0.60 5.14
CA ALA A 147 -20.46 -0.33 6.46
C ALA A 147 -19.77 -1.15 7.56
N THR A 148 -19.42 -2.41 7.28
CA THR A 148 -18.68 -3.27 8.22
C THR A 148 -17.28 -2.71 8.50
N CYS A 149 -16.54 -2.28 7.48
CA CYS A 149 -15.22 -1.68 7.65
C CYS A 149 -15.30 -0.38 8.48
N LEU A 150 -16.28 0.48 8.18
CA LEU A 150 -16.49 1.74 8.90
C LEU A 150 -16.89 1.51 10.36
N MET A 151 -17.73 0.50 10.64
CA MET A 151 -18.07 0.06 12.00
C MET A 151 -16.82 -0.42 12.74
N LEU A 152 -16.03 -1.31 12.14
CA LEU A 152 -14.81 -1.85 12.75
C LEU A 152 -13.80 -0.75 13.07
N LEU A 153 -13.64 0.23 12.18
CA LEU A 153 -12.79 1.40 12.40
C LEU A 153 -13.26 2.21 13.61
N ALA A 154 -14.56 2.49 13.73
CA ALA A 154 -15.13 3.18 14.88
C ALA A 154 -14.91 2.38 16.19
N CYS A 155 -15.08 1.06 16.16
CA CYS A 155 -14.79 0.19 17.29
C CYS A 155 -13.32 0.21 17.69
N CYS A 156 -12.37 0.18 16.74
CA CYS A 156 -10.93 0.28 17.02
C CYS A 156 -10.57 1.60 17.71
N LYS A 157 -11.19 2.71 17.27
CA LYS A 157 -11.01 4.03 17.90
C LYS A 157 -11.65 4.13 19.29
N ALA A 158 -12.70 3.36 19.56
CA ALA A 158 -13.46 3.43 20.81
C ALA A 158 -12.96 2.47 21.89
N VAL A 159 -12.59 1.24 21.51
CA VAL A 159 -12.33 0.12 22.44
C VAL A 159 -10.82 -0.14 22.54
N PRO A 160 -10.21 0.04 23.72
CA PRO A 160 -8.83 -0.34 23.95
C PRO A 160 -8.61 -1.83 23.63
N GLY A 161 -7.61 -2.12 22.80
CA GLY A 161 -7.26 -3.49 22.41
C GLY A 161 -8.07 -4.07 21.24
N ALA A 162 -9.12 -3.41 20.74
CA ALA A 162 -9.90 -3.95 19.61
C ALA A 162 -9.05 -4.11 18.33
N ALA A 163 -8.13 -3.19 18.06
CA ALA A 163 -7.18 -3.33 16.94
C ALA A 163 -6.31 -4.59 17.08
N ALA A 164 -5.78 -4.86 18.27
CA ALA A 164 -5.01 -6.07 18.55
C ALA A 164 -5.87 -7.33 18.46
N SER A 165 -7.14 -7.27 18.90
CA SER A 165 -8.09 -8.38 18.74
C SER A 165 -8.43 -8.65 17.28
N LEU A 166 -8.48 -7.63 16.42
CA LEU A 166 -8.62 -7.81 14.96
C LEU A 166 -7.40 -8.49 14.34
N ALA A 167 -6.20 -8.19 14.82
CA ALA A 167 -4.98 -8.87 14.39
C ALA A 167 -4.79 -10.29 14.99
N GLY A 168 -5.60 -10.63 16.00
CA GLY A 168 -5.60 -11.92 16.67
C GLY A 168 -6.36 -13.02 15.92
N GLU A 169 -6.35 -14.24 16.50
CA GLU A 169 -6.87 -15.47 15.92
C GLU A 169 -8.33 -15.39 15.43
N GLN A 170 -9.21 -14.76 16.19
CA GLN A 170 -10.63 -14.62 15.82
C GLN A 170 -10.87 -13.46 14.84
N GLY A 171 -10.11 -12.37 15.00
CA GLY A 171 -10.23 -11.17 14.18
C GLY A 171 -9.68 -11.34 12.77
N VAL A 172 -8.62 -12.14 12.60
CA VAL A 172 -8.02 -12.38 11.30
C VAL A 172 -8.99 -13.06 10.34
N LEU A 173 -9.90 -13.91 10.83
CA LEU A 173 -10.94 -14.51 10.01
C LEU A 173 -11.86 -13.46 9.39
N ILE A 174 -12.15 -12.38 10.13
CA ILE A 174 -12.93 -11.24 9.65
C ILE A 174 -12.13 -10.48 8.59
N LEU A 175 -10.87 -10.14 8.88
CA LEU A 175 -10.02 -9.37 7.97
C LEU A 175 -9.73 -10.12 6.67
N THR A 176 -9.44 -11.43 6.75
CA THR A 176 -9.27 -12.29 5.56
C THR A 176 -10.53 -12.31 4.71
N ALA A 177 -11.72 -12.39 5.33
CA ALA A 177 -12.98 -12.34 4.57
C ALA A 177 -13.18 -10.98 3.88
N LEU A 178 -12.87 -9.87 4.54
CA LEU A 178 -12.93 -8.52 3.96
C LEU A 178 -11.94 -8.35 2.80
N LEU A 179 -10.69 -8.76 2.98
CA LEU A 179 -9.64 -8.69 1.96
C LEU A 179 -9.99 -9.53 0.72
N CYS A 180 -10.39 -10.78 0.93
CA CYS A 180 -10.79 -11.68 -0.15
C CYS A 180 -12.04 -11.18 -0.90
N THR A 181 -12.99 -10.58 -0.18
CA THR A 181 -14.21 -10.01 -0.78
C THR A 181 -13.89 -8.76 -1.57
N HIS A 182 -13.08 -7.85 -1.02
CA HIS A 182 -12.63 -6.65 -1.71
C HIS A 182 -11.87 -6.99 -3.01
N HIS A 183 -10.95 -7.96 -2.96
CA HIS A 183 -10.24 -8.41 -4.16
C HIS A 183 -11.19 -8.85 -5.28
N ARG A 184 -12.27 -9.57 -4.95
CA ARG A 184 -13.30 -9.97 -5.93
C ARG A 184 -14.11 -8.78 -6.45
N MET A 185 -14.46 -7.85 -5.58
CA MET A 185 -15.21 -6.63 -5.94
C MET A 185 -14.43 -5.73 -6.90
N LEU A 186 -13.10 -5.61 -6.71
CA LEU A 186 -12.24 -4.84 -7.62
C LEU A 186 -12.31 -5.36 -9.05
N GLN A 187 -12.40 -6.68 -9.25
CA GLN A 187 -12.56 -7.29 -10.58
C GLN A 187 -13.90 -6.93 -11.25
N GLN A 188 -14.85 -6.43 -10.48
CA GLN A 188 -16.17 -5.97 -10.93
C GLN A 188 -16.24 -4.44 -11.07
N GLY A 189 -15.15 -3.72 -10.79
CA GLY A 189 -15.10 -2.26 -10.81
C GLY A 189 -15.68 -1.60 -9.56
N GLU A 190 -15.84 -2.34 -8.47
CA GLU A 190 -16.31 -1.82 -7.18
C GLU A 190 -15.14 -1.63 -6.20
N HIS A 191 -15.13 -0.49 -5.51
CA HIS A 191 -14.10 -0.13 -4.52
C HIS A 191 -14.72 0.01 -3.13
N ASN A 192 -13.93 -0.27 -2.09
CA ASN A 192 -14.33 -0.11 -0.70
C ASN A 192 -13.27 0.71 0.05
N ASP A 193 -13.37 2.03 -0.06
CA ASP A 193 -12.42 2.97 0.53
C ASP A 193 -12.35 2.83 2.06
N ASN A 194 -13.46 2.41 2.70
CA ASN A 194 -13.48 2.20 4.15
C ASN A 194 -12.56 1.05 4.59
N LEU A 195 -12.24 0.09 3.72
CA LEU A 195 -11.26 -0.95 4.02
C LEU A 195 -9.84 -0.35 4.10
N GLY A 196 -9.49 0.56 3.19
CA GLY A 196 -8.20 1.27 3.21
C GLY A 196 -8.02 2.06 4.51
N LEU A 197 -9.04 2.85 4.89
CA LEU A 197 -9.05 3.58 6.17
C LEU A 197 -8.88 2.65 7.40
N LEU A 198 -9.56 1.50 7.41
CA LEU A 198 -9.42 0.51 8.49
C LEU A 198 -8.00 -0.06 8.54
N LEU A 199 -7.47 -0.52 7.41
CA LEU A 199 -6.14 -1.14 7.34
C LEU A 199 -5.04 -0.13 7.65
N ALA A 200 -5.11 1.10 7.14
CA ALA A 200 -4.15 2.16 7.48
C ALA A 200 -4.17 2.45 9.00
N HIS A 201 -5.35 2.49 9.61
CA HIS A 201 -5.46 2.67 11.06
C HIS A 201 -4.81 1.53 11.84
N LEU A 202 -5.08 0.27 11.47
CA LEU A 202 -4.48 -0.90 12.13
C LEU A 202 -2.96 -0.96 11.92
N CYS A 203 -2.51 -0.80 10.67
CA CYS A 203 -1.12 -0.94 10.29
C CYS A 203 -0.26 0.23 10.78
N PHE A 204 -0.75 1.48 10.73
CA PHE A 204 0.09 2.64 10.98
C PHE A 204 -0.25 3.41 12.25
N SER A 205 -1.51 3.43 12.69
CA SER A 205 -1.85 4.03 14.00
C SER A 205 -1.61 3.05 15.16
N HIS A 206 -1.77 1.75 14.92
CA HIS A 206 -1.53 0.70 15.92
C HIS A 206 -0.25 -0.13 15.70
N ASP A 207 0.47 0.13 14.61
CA ASP A 207 1.75 -0.53 14.28
C ASP A 207 1.65 -2.06 14.09
N LEU A 208 0.52 -2.54 13.55
CA LEU A 208 0.19 -3.98 13.48
C LEU A 208 0.42 -4.63 12.10
N LEU A 209 1.09 -3.96 11.16
CA LEU A 209 1.33 -4.56 9.84
C LEU A 209 2.05 -5.93 9.90
N PRO A 210 3.10 -6.13 10.72
CA PRO A 210 3.79 -7.41 10.79
C PRO A 210 2.87 -8.54 11.26
N GLU A 211 2.12 -8.31 12.34
CA GLU A 211 1.19 -9.27 12.94
C GLU A 211 0.05 -9.59 11.98
N LEU A 212 -0.52 -8.57 11.33
CA LEU A 212 -1.58 -8.75 10.36
C LEU A 212 -1.12 -9.54 9.14
N PHE A 213 0.02 -9.17 8.57
CA PHE A 213 0.57 -9.85 7.41
C PHE A 213 0.83 -11.32 7.73
N GLN A 214 1.39 -11.63 8.89
CA GLN A 214 1.63 -13.00 9.31
C GLN A 214 0.31 -13.76 9.53
N SER A 215 -0.64 -13.18 10.27
CA SER A 215 -1.90 -13.84 10.61
C SER A 215 -2.74 -14.15 9.37
N VAL A 216 -2.87 -13.21 8.41
CA VAL A 216 -3.65 -13.46 7.17
C VAL A 216 -2.93 -14.39 6.19
N GLY A 217 -1.65 -14.66 6.42
CA GLY A 217 -0.84 -15.65 5.71
C GLY A 217 -0.84 -17.04 6.33
N ALA A 218 -1.39 -17.20 7.54
CA ALA A 218 -1.39 -18.48 8.22
C ALA A 218 -2.39 -19.45 7.58
N GLU A 219 -1.93 -20.66 7.27
CA GLU A 219 -2.82 -21.78 6.93
C GLU A 219 -3.78 -22.04 8.10
N PRO A 220 -5.07 -22.32 7.86
CA PRO A 220 -5.99 -22.70 8.91
C PRO A 220 -5.48 -23.98 9.59
N ILE A 221 -5.10 -23.83 10.86
CA ILE A 221 -4.46 -24.80 11.76
C ILE A 221 -4.64 -26.26 11.30
N SER A 222 -3.62 -26.77 10.60
CA SER A 222 -3.29 -28.19 10.72
C SER A 222 -2.37 -28.32 11.94
N ASN A 223 -2.69 -29.26 12.84
CA ASN A 223 -1.96 -29.54 14.08
C ASN A 223 -0.44 -29.70 13.83
N ALA A 224 0.32 -28.62 13.89
CA ALA A 224 1.76 -28.63 13.86
C ALA A 224 2.26 -27.68 14.94
N GLY A 225 2.99 -28.26 15.90
CA GLY A 225 3.40 -27.62 17.15
C GLY A 225 4.14 -26.30 16.97
N SER A 226 4.05 -25.49 18.02
CA SER A 226 4.79 -24.26 18.22
C SER A 226 6.27 -24.43 17.89
N SER A 227 6.69 -23.90 16.74
CA SER A 227 8.09 -23.62 16.45
C SER A 227 8.26 -22.12 16.34
N SER A 228 8.98 -21.57 17.30
CA SER A 228 9.32 -20.16 17.44
C SER A 228 10.49 -19.77 16.54
N SER A 229 10.38 -20.02 15.22
CA SER A 229 11.39 -19.59 14.24
C SER A 229 10.77 -18.68 13.19
N SER A 230 11.15 -17.40 13.25
CA SER A 230 11.15 -16.43 12.13
C SER A 230 9.95 -16.51 11.17
N GLY A 231 8.77 -16.04 11.61
CA GLY A 231 7.50 -16.15 10.89
C GLY A 231 7.38 -15.47 9.52
N ILE A 232 8.40 -14.74 9.06
CA ILE A 232 8.44 -14.17 7.70
C ILE A 232 8.77 -15.27 6.67
N ASP A 233 9.62 -16.24 7.00
CA ASP A 233 10.20 -17.15 6.00
C ASP A 233 9.21 -18.19 5.46
N SER A 234 8.35 -18.75 6.32
CA SER A 234 7.31 -19.68 5.89
C SER A 234 6.24 -18.98 5.06
N SER A 235 5.84 -17.77 5.49
CA SER A 235 4.83 -16.97 4.80
C SER A 235 5.29 -16.48 3.43
N LEU A 236 6.58 -16.20 3.25
CA LEU A 236 7.12 -15.72 1.99
C LEU A 236 7.25 -16.82 0.92
N ALA A 237 7.25 -18.09 1.30
CA ALA A 237 7.35 -19.19 0.35
C ALA A 237 6.15 -19.22 -0.61
N GLN A 238 4.94 -18.98 -0.09
CA GLN A 238 3.71 -18.87 -0.86
C GLN A 238 2.77 -17.82 -0.25
N PRO A 239 2.92 -16.54 -0.62
CA PRO A 239 2.04 -15.49 -0.10
C PRO A 239 0.59 -15.72 -0.49
N THR A 240 -0.33 -15.51 0.46
CA THR A 240 -1.77 -15.69 0.23
C THR A 240 -2.37 -14.50 -0.52
N MET A 241 -3.55 -14.70 -1.14
CA MET A 241 -4.31 -13.60 -1.75
C MET A 241 -4.64 -12.49 -0.74
N ALA A 242 -4.89 -12.83 0.52
CA ALA A 242 -5.16 -11.85 1.57
C ALA A 242 -3.91 -11.00 1.87
N GLN A 243 -2.70 -11.59 1.85
CA GLN A 243 -1.45 -10.84 2.04
C GLN A 243 -1.17 -9.88 0.89
N ALA A 244 -1.35 -10.32 -0.36
CA ALA A 244 -1.23 -9.45 -1.51
C ALA A 244 -2.27 -8.32 -1.47
N SER A 245 -3.54 -8.67 -1.19
CA SER A 245 -4.62 -7.68 -1.08
C SER A 245 -4.40 -6.68 0.06
N LEU A 246 -3.77 -7.08 1.17
CA LEU A 246 -3.45 -6.19 2.29
C LEU A 246 -2.50 -5.08 1.84
N LEU A 247 -1.40 -5.42 1.16
CA LEU A 247 -0.45 -4.43 0.67
C LEU A 247 -1.04 -3.58 -0.45
N ALA A 248 -1.73 -4.19 -1.41
CA ALA A 248 -2.36 -3.46 -2.51
C ALA A 248 -3.38 -2.41 -2.03
N VAL A 249 -4.21 -2.73 -1.03
CA VAL A 249 -5.15 -1.76 -0.44
C VAL A 249 -4.41 -0.64 0.28
N LEU A 250 -3.33 -0.96 1.01
CA LEU A 250 -2.51 0.07 1.66
C LEU A 250 -1.81 0.98 0.66
N CYS A 251 -1.38 0.47 -0.51
CA CYS A 251 -0.83 1.30 -1.59
C CYS A 251 -1.87 2.30 -2.10
N ALA A 252 -3.08 1.81 -2.42
CA ALA A 252 -4.17 2.67 -2.87
C ALA A 252 -4.50 3.75 -1.83
N GLU A 253 -4.61 3.36 -0.56
CA GLU A 253 -4.88 4.30 0.53
C GLU A 253 -3.74 5.32 0.72
N ALA A 254 -2.47 4.91 0.59
CA ALA A 254 -1.34 5.84 0.67
C ALA A 254 -1.37 6.90 -0.42
N HIS A 255 -1.86 6.53 -1.61
CA HIS A 255 -2.03 7.42 -2.75
C HIS A 255 -3.23 8.37 -2.60
N ASP A 256 -4.37 7.83 -2.17
CA ASP A 256 -5.65 8.56 -2.19
C ASP A 256 -5.92 9.37 -0.91
N MET A 257 -5.30 9.00 0.21
CA MET A 257 -5.56 9.66 1.49
C MET A 257 -5.13 11.13 1.46
N PRO A 258 -5.98 12.09 1.86
CA PRO A 258 -5.60 13.50 1.93
C PRO A 258 -4.39 13.73 2.84
N ASP A 259 -3.55 14.69 2.49
CA ASP A 259 -2.48 15.13 3.38
C ASP A 259 -3.04 15.67 4.70
N ALA A 260 -2.39 15.32 5.80
CA ALA A 260 -2.64 15.95 7.08
C ALA A 260 -2.35 17.46 6.99
N PRO A 261 -3.09 18.30 7.74
CA PRO A 261 -2.81 19.72 7.81
C PRO A 261 -1.34 19.97 8.17
N ALA A 262 -0.80 21.09 7.69
CA ALA A 262 0.55 21.51 7.99
C ALA A 262 0.76 21.50 9.51
N ALA A 263 1.71 20.71 9.98
CA ALA A 263 2.14 20.79 11.36
C ALA A 263 2.88 22.13 11.56
N ASP A 264 2.81 22.69 12.76
CA ASP A 264 3.65 23.84 13.10
C ASP A 264 5.11 23.50 12.79
N ALA A 265 5.83 24.40 12.14
CA ALA A 265 7.19 24.17 11.64
C ALA A 265 8.21 23.72 12.73
N ALA A 266 7.87 23.88 14.00
CA ALA A 266 8.66 23.43 15.15
C ALA A 266 8.42 21.97 15.57
N ALA A 267 7.33 21.33 15.11
CA ALA A 267 7.01 19.96 15.43
C ALA A 267 7.52 19.03 14.33
N VAL A 268 8.81 18.65 14.41
CA VAL A 268 9.28 17.46 13.69
C VAL A 268 8.51 16.27 14.27
N ALA A 269 7.51 15.78 13.53
CA ALA A 269 6.71 14.65 13.98
C ALA A 269 7.62 13.46 14.28
N ALA A 270 7.46 12.87 15.47
CA ALA A 270 8.25 11.72 15.89
C ALA A 270 8.01 10.52 14.96
N PRO A 271 9.00 9.61 14.82
CA PRO A 271 8.79 8.36 14.09
C PRO A 271 7.55 7.61 14.59
N ALA A 272 6.72 7.12 13.67
CA ALA A 272 5.52 6.31 13.97
C ALA A 272 5.52 5.00 13.19
N ALA A 273 4.70 4.04 13.61
CA ALA A 273 4.59 2.73 12.96
C ALA A 273 5.95 2.04 12.74
N THR A 274 6.80 2.05 13.78
CA THR A 274 8.21 1.63 13.65
C THR A 274 8.34 0.15 13.29
N ALA A 275 7.50 -0.72 13.87
CA ALA A 275 7.50 -2.14 13.54
C ALA A 275 7.05 -2.38 12.09
N SER A 276 6.03 -1.65 11.64
CA SER A 276 5.44 -1.75 10.31
C SER A 276 6.38 -1.26 9.22
N MET A 277 7.03 -0.10 9.41
CA MET A 277 8.03 0.40 8.46
C MET A 277 9.25 -0.52 8.40
N ARG A 278 9.71 -1.03 9.55
CA ARG A 278 10.80 -2.03 9.58
C ARG A 278 10.41 -3.33 8.87
N PHE A 279 9.17 -3.75 9.03
CA PHE A 279 8.65 -4.94 8.36
C PHE A 279 8.63 -4.76 6.84
N LEU A 280 8.15 -3.62 6.31
CA LEU A 280 8.15 -3.35 4.87
C LEU A 280 9.56 -3.39 4.26
N VAL A 281 10.54 -2.74 4.90
CA VAL A 281 11.94 -2.76 4.44
C VAL A 281 12.50 -4.18 4.43
N ARG A 282 12.26 -4.95 5.52
CA ARG A 282 12.73 -6.35 5.63
C ARG A 282 12.02 -7.28 4.66
N LEU A 283 10.74 -7.06 4.38
CA LEU A 283 9.96 -7.84 3.45
C LEU A 283 10.53 -7.71 2.03
N ALA A 284 10.77 -6.47 1.59
CA ALA A 284 11.39 -6.17 0.32
C ALA A 284 12.82 -6.73 0.23
N GLU A 285 13.63 -6.53 1.27
CA GLU A 285 14.99 -7.08 1.36
C GLU A 285 15.00 -8.60 1.22
N ARG A 286 14.15 -9.33 1.96
CA ARG A 286 14.11 -10.79 1.91
C ARG A 286 13.65 -11.33 0.57
N LEU A 287 12.62 -10.75 -0.04
CA LEU A 287 12.14 -11.18 -1.36
C LEU A 287 13.17 -10.88 -2.46
N ALA A 288 13.92 -9.79 -2.36
CA ALA A 288 15.04 -9.53 -3.26
C ALA A 288 16.20 -10.53 -3.06
N LEU A 289 16.56 -10.85 -1.81
CA LEU A 289 17.56 -11.89 -1.53
C LEU A 289 17.12 -13.26 -2.04
N LEU A 290 15.82 -13.57 -1.95
CA LEU A 290 15.24 -14.80 -2.49
C LEU A 290 15.33 -14.83 -4.01
N SER A 291 15.05 -13.70 -4.68
CA SER A 291 15.11 -13.61 -6.14
C SER A 291 16.52 -13.79 -6.70
N ALA A 292 17.56 -13.51 -5.90
CA ALA A 292 18.95 -13.77 -6.27
C ALA A 292 19.27 -15.28 -6.31
N GLN A 293 18.48 -16.11 -5.62
CA GLN A 293 18.68 -17.56 -5.51
C GLN A 293 17.77 -18.34 -6.47
N GLN A 294 16.56 -17.84 -6.71
CA GLN A 294 15.56 -18.48 -7.57
C GLN A 294 14.56 -17.47 -8.14
N PRO A 295 13.95 -17.73 -9.30
CA PRO A 295 12.87 -16.91 -9.81
C PRO A 295 11.70 -16.83 -8.82
N LEU A 296 11.17 -15.63 -8.60
CA LEU A 296 10.01 -15.43 -7.74
C LEU A 296 8.74 -15.92 -8.45
N SER A 297 7.82 -16.52 -7.68
CA SER A 297 6.45 -16.77 -8.13
C SER A 297 5.69 -15.45 -8.35
N GLN A 298 4.60 -15.48 -9.10
CA GLN A 298 3.77 -14.29 -9.33
C GLN A 298 3.28 -13.64 -8.03
N ALA A 299 2.88 -14.44 -7.03
CA ALA A 299 2.45 -13.93 -5.73
C ALA A 299 3.60 -13.25 -4.96
N GLN A 300 4.81 -13.81 -5.01
CA GLN A 300 5.99 -13.19 -4.42
C GLN A 300 6.40 -11.90 -5.13
N GLN A 301 6.34 -11.87 -6.46
CA GLN A 301 6.58 -10.66 -7.25
C GLN A 301 5.58 -9.55 -6.89
N GLN A 302 4.29 -9.90 -6.79
CA GLN A 302 3.24 -8.95 -6.42
C GLN A 302 3.48 -8.36 -5.02
N VAL A 303 3.74 -9.21 -4.01
CA VAL A 303 4.03 -8.75 -2.64
C VAL A 303 5.27 -7.87 -2.59
N LEU A 304 6.34 -8.23 -3.33
CA LEU A 304 7.53 -7.41 -3.43
C LEU A 304 7.20 -6.05 -4.06
N GLN A 305 6.47 -6.05 -5.17
CA GLN A 305 6.08 -4.83 -5.88
C GLN A 305 5.21 -3.91 -5.00
N ASP A 306 4.17 -4.45 -4.37
CA ASP A 306 3.29 -3.67 -3.48
C ASP A 306 4.06 -3.14 -2.26
N ALA A 307 5.01 -3.91 -1.70
CA ALA A 307 5.85 -3.40 -0.61
C ALA A 307 6.72 -2.20 -1.06
N LEU A 308 7.30 -2.25 -2.27
CA LEU A 308 8.04 -1.11 -2.82
C LEU A 308 7.13 0.08 -3.13
N HIS A 309 5.96 -0.16 -3.73
CA HIS A 309 5.00 0.89 -4.08
C HIS A 309 4.45 1.57 -2.84
N LEU A 310 4.12 0.82 -1.79
CA LEU A 310 3.69 1.41 -0.52
C LEU A 310 4.76 2.32 0.07
N MET A 311 6.04 1.89 0.08
CA MET A 311 7.14 2.75 0.55
C MET A 311 7.32 3.99 -0.34
N ARG A 312 7.21 3.84 -1.67
CA ARG A 312 7.26 4.95 -2.63
C ARG A 312 6.13 5.96 -2.40
N ASP A 313 4.92 5.47 -2.20
CA ASP A 313 3.71 6.27 -2.08
C ASP A 313 3.69 6.99 -0.72
N ILE A 314 4.11 6.35 0.37
CA ILE A 314 4.35 7.02 1.66
C ILE A 314 5.37 8.16 1.51
N CYS A 315 6.46 7.94 0.77
CA CYS A 315 7.48 8.95 0.50
C CYS A 315 6.99 10.07 -0.43
N ALA A 316 5.98 9.81 -1.26
CA ALA A 316 5.42 10.79 -2.20
C ALA A 316 4.55 11.85 -1.51
N ARG A 317 4.02 11.55 -0.32
CA ARG A 317 3.13 12.44 0.43
C ARG A 317 3.86 13.66 0.96
N ASP A 318 3.29 14.84 0.84
CA ASP A 318 3.89 16.07 1.39
C ASP A 318 3.86 16.06 2.93
N ASP A 319 2.86 15.41 3.52
CA ASP A 319 2.74 15.27 4.97
C ASP A 319 3.69 14.23 5.60
N SER A 320 4.53 13.55 4.80
CA SER A 320 5.41 12.45 5.25
C SER A 320 4.69 11.29 5.94
N GLY A 321 3.46 11.01 5.53
CA GLY A 321 2.62 9.93 6.04
C GLY A 321 1.87 10.27 7.35
N ARG A 322 1.85 11.54 7.78
CA ARG A 322 1.15 11.96 9.01
C ARG A 322 -0.33 11.64 8.99
N GLY A 323 -1.01 11.84 7.85
CA GLY A 323 -2.44 11.54 7.70
C GLY A 323 -2.75 10.07 7.97
N MET A 324 -1.86 9.18 7.53
CA MET A 324 -2.05 7.72 7.61
C MET A 324 -1.91 7.15 9.02
N CYS A 325 -1.07 7.76 9.85
CA CYS A 325 -0.76 7.24 11.19
C CYS A 325 -1.31 8.10 12.35
N GLY A 326 -2.12 9.11 12.04
CA GLY A 326 -2.70 9.99 13.06
C GLY A 326 -1.72 11.01 13.66
N GLY A 327 -0.67 11.38 12.92
CA GLY A 327 0.19 12.54 13.23
C GLY A 327 1.70 12.29 13.32
N GLY A 328 2.17 11.05 13.25
CA GLY A 328 3.60 10.73 13.25
C GLY A 328 4.27 10.76 11.88
N ASN A 329 5.60 10.65 11.83
CA ASN A 329 6.35 10.70 10.59
C ASN A 329 6.71 9.29 10.11
N LEU A 330 6.04 8.80 9.07
CA LEU A 330 6.30 7.48 8.51
C LEU A 330 7.60 7.44 7.70
N VAL A 331 7.94 8.51 7.00
CA VAL A 331 9.21 8.61 6.24
C VAL A 331 10.42 8.56 7.19
N ALA A 332 10.34 9.22 8.35
CA ALA A 332 11.38 9.14 9.38
C ALA A 332 11.54 7.70 9.93
N SER A 333 10.42 6.97 10.09
CA SER A 333 10.47 5.56 10.49
C SER A 333 11.03 4.64 9.40
N LEU A 334 10.75 4.91 8.11
CA LEU A 334 11.39 4.21 6.98
C LEU A 334 12.90 4.47 6.99
N GLN A 335 13.30 5.73 7.16
CA GLN A 335 14.70 6.13 7.28
C GLN A 335 15.39 5.35 8.41
N ALA A 336 14.81 5.35 9.61
CA ALA A 336 15.31 4.61 10.76
C ALA A 336 15.31 3.08 10.58
N ALA A 337 14.48 2.56 9.67
CA ALA A 337 14.43 1.14 9.31
C ALA A 337 15.50 0.72 8.28
N GLY A 338 16.33 1.65 7.79
CA GLY A 338 17.36 1.36 6.78
C GLY A 338 16.84 1.35 5.34
N PHE A 339 15.71 2.02 5.08
CA PHE A 339 15.11 2.12 3.75
C PHE A 339 16.12 2.59 2.68
N LEU A 340 16.84 3.69 2.93
CA LEU A 340 17.74 4.29 1.95
C LEU A 340 18.96 3.40 1.67
N SER A 341 19.59 2.86 2.72
CA SER A 341 20.71 1.91 2.55
C SER A 341 20.30 0.68 1.75
N THR A 342 19.13 0.11 2.03
CA THR A 342 18.63 -1.07 1.32
C THR A 342 18.32 -0.76 -0.14
N PHE A 343 17.60 0.33 -0.43
CA PHE A 343 17.23 0.70 -1.80
C PHE A 343 18.45 1.06 -2.66
N LEU A 344 19.41 1.78 -2.10
CA LEU A 344 20.66 2.10 -2.80
C LEU A 344 21.53 0.85 -3.02
N ALA A 345 21.57 -0.09 -2.06
CA ALA A 345 22.26 -1.36 -2.24
C ALA A 345 21.60 -2.23 -3.33
N LEU A 346 20.26 -2.30 -3.36
CA LEU A 346 19.50 -2.98 -4.42
C LEU A 346 19.77 -2.34 -5.79
N LEU A 347 19.78 -1.01 -5.87
CA LEU A 347 20.08 -0.30 -7.12
C LEU A 347 21.53 -0.54 -7.57
N LYS A 348 22.48 -0.59 -6.63
CA LYS A 348 23.89 -0.91 -6.93
C LYS A 348 24.06 -2.34 -7.45
N ALA A 349 23.30 -3.30 -6.93
CA ALA A 349 23.38 -4.71 -7.33
C ALA A 349 23.06 -4.92 -8.81
N LEU A 350 22.13 -4.13 -9.38
CA LEU A 350 21.76 -4.20 -10.81
C LEU A 350 22.88 -3.85 -11.78
N GLY A 351 24.00 -3.29 -11.29
CA GLY A 351 25.11 -2.86 -12.12
C GLY A 351 24.76 -1.70 -13.07
N PRO A 352 25.64 -1.40 -14.03
CA PRO A 352 25.40 -0.34 -15.01
C PRO A 352 24.24 -0.69 -15.94
N ILE A 353 23.53 0.33 -16.43
CA ILE A 353 22.47 0.16 -17.44
C ILE A 353 23.05 -0.55 -18.66
N GLN A 354 22.42 -1.65 -19.07
CA GLN A 354 22.89 -2.45 -20.20
C GLN A 354 22.58 -1.74 -21.52
N ARG A 355 23.58 -1.67 -22.41
CA ARG A 355 23.40 -1.18 -23.78
C ARG A 355 22.48 -2.13 -24.58
N PRO A 356 21.75 -1.64 -25.60
CA PRO A 356 20.92 -2.53 -26.41
C PRO A 356 21.76 -3.55 -27.20
N PRO A 357 21.20 -4.72 -27.58
CA PRO A 357 21.97 -5.86 -28.10
C PRO A 357 22.82 -5.58 -29.34
N HIS A 358 22.34 -4.70 -30.22
CA HIS A 358 23.07 -4.29 -31.43
C HIS A 358 24.38 -3.56 -31.09
N GLN A 359 24.36 -2.70 -30.06
CA GLN A 359 25.54 -1.98 -29.57
C GLN A 359 26.47 -2.87 -28.73
N GLN A 360 25.96 -3.92 -28.09
CA GLN A 360 26.78 -4.89 -27.35
C GLN A 360 27.64 -5.73 -28.30
N GLN A 361 27.08 -6.16 -29.44
CA GLN A 361 27.82 -6.90 -30.48
C GLN A 361 28.91 -6.04 -31.13
N ALA A 362 28.63 -4.76 -31.39
CA ALA A 362 29.63 -3.82 -31.91
C ALA A 362 30.77 -3.56 -30.91
N ALA A 363 30.48 -3.50 -29.61
CA ALA A 363 31.49 -3.32 -28.56
C ALA A 363 32.38 -4.56 -28.35
N ALA A 364 31.82 -5.77 -28.49
CA ALA A 364 32.57 -7.02 -28.41
C ALA A 364 33.52 -7.23 -29.61
N ALA A 365 33.25 -6.60 -30.75
CA ALA A 365 34.07 -6.66 -31.96
C ALA A 365 35.19 -5.59 -32.00
N ALA A 366 35.29 -4.70 -31.01
CA ALA A 366 36.29 -3.64 -30.96
C ALA A 366 37.66 -4.17 -30.43
N PRO A 367 38.80 -3.63 -30.93
CA PRO A 367 40.13 -4.10 -30.55
C PRO A 367 40.44 -3.89 -29.05
N PRO A 368 41.32 -4.72 -28.44
CA PRO A 368 41.55 -4.78 -26.99
C PRO A 368 42.11 -3.48 -26.37
N ALA A 369 42.67 -2.57 -27.16
CA ALA A 369 43.08 -1.24 -26.68
C ALA A 369 41.89 -0.34 -26.26
N ALA A 370 40.66 -0.71 -26.62
CA ALA A 370 39.43 -0.07 -26.14
C ALA A 370 38.82 -0.77 -24.90
N GLN A 371 39.46 -1.84 -24.42
CA GLN A 371 39.03 -2.65 -23.27
C GLN A 371 39.89 -2.43 -22.02
N ASP A 372 40.96 -1.62 -22.12
CA ASP A 372 41.78 -1.24 -20.97
C ASP A 372 41.04 -0.24 -20.07
N GLY A 373 40.50 -0.77 -18.97
CA GLY A 373 40.33 -0.10 -17.68
C GLY A 373 39.92 1.37 -17.72
N SER A 374 38.66 1.65 -18.08
CA SER A 374 37.98 2.91 -17.80
C SER A 374 37.65 3.04 -16.30
N GLY A 375 38.65 2.91 -15.44
CA GLY A 375 38.57 3.06 -14.00
C GLY A 375 38.30 4.51 -13.62
N ILE A 376 37.11 5.00 -13.96
CA ILE A 376 36.51 6.15 -13.30
C ILE A 376 36.35 5.72 -11.84
N PRO A 377 36.88 6.48 -10.86
CA PRO A 377 36.41 6.35 -9.51
C PRO A 377 34.95 6.80 -9.52
N VAL A 378 34.04 5.85 -9.77
CA VAL A 378 32.65 5.96 -9.32
C VAL A 378 32.77 6.27 -7.84
N ALA A 379 32.17 7.37 -7.38
CA ALA A 379 32.24 7.77 -5.99
C ALA A 379 32.15 6.55 -5.08
N GLU A 380 33.14 6.42 -4.18
CA GLU A 380 33.27 5.24 -3.34
C GLU A 380 32.02 5.16 -2.46
N LEU A 381 31.10 4.28 -2.84
CA LEU A 381 29.94 3.95 -2.02
C LEU A 381 30.44 3.56 -0.63
N ALA A 382 29.66 3.91 0.39
CA ALA A 382 29.96 3.47 1.74
C ALA A 382 30.27 1.96 1.75
N PRO A 383 31.41 1.51 2.32
CA PRO A 383 31.85 0.10 2.21
C PRO A 383 30.80 -0.91 2.64
N ALA A 384 30.00 -0.56 3.65
CA ALA A 384 28.89 -1.37 4.14
C ALA A 384 27.80 -1.58 3.07
N LEU A 385 27.45 -0.52 2.33
CA LEU A 385 26.46 -0.57 1.24
C LEU A 385 26.98 -1.40 0.08
N ALA A 386 28.24 -1.21 -0.31
CA ALA A 386 28.88 -2.02 -1.35
C ALA A 386 28.94 -3.51 -0.98
N GLN A 387 29.13 -3.83 0.31
CA GLN A 387 29.11 -5.20 0.80
C GLN A 387 27.68 -5.78 0.81
N GLN A 388 26.67 -4.99 1.22
CA GLN A 388 25.27 -5.41 1.19
C GLN A 388 24.80 -5.71 -0.24
N ALA A 389 25.19 -4.87 -1.21
CA ALA A 389 24.83 -5.02 -2.62
C ALA A 389 25.26 -6.36 -3.24
N LYS A 390 26.34 -6.99 -2.74
CA LYS A 390 26.82 -8.29 -3.25
C LYS A 390 25.85 -9.44 -2.98
N GLY A 391 24.98 -9.32 -1.98
CA GLY A 391 23.98 -10.35 -1.67
C GLY A 391 22.70 -10.23 -2.49
N PHE A 392 22.49 -9.07 -3.14
CA PHE A 392 21.27 -8.72 -3.84
C PHE A 392 21.29 -9.16 -5.31
N PRO A 393 20.12 -9.27 -5.97
CA PRO A 393 20.02 -9.81 -7.31
C PRO A 393 20.63 -8.84 -8.33
N ALA A 394 21.47 -9.37 -9.22
CA ALA A 394 22.02 -8.62 -10.34
C ALA A 394 20.99 -8.43 -11.47
N ASP A 395 20.09 -9.40 -11.64
CA ASP A 395 18.97 -9.32 -12.58
C ASP A 395 17.71 -8.80 -11.87
N PRO A 396 16.89 -7.96 -12.53
CA PRO A 396 15.70 -7.39 -11.93
C PRO A 396 14.65 -8.48 -11.63
N PRO A 397 14.07 -8.54 -10.41
CA PRO A 397 13.06 -9.53 -10.04
C PRO A 397 11.77 -9.46 -10.86
N TYR A 398 11.45 -8.27 -11.40
CA TYR A 398 10.33 -7.99 -12.30
C TYR A 398 10.60 -6.76 -13.17
N GLN A 399 9.79 -6.55 -14.21
CA GLN A 399 9.90 -5.42 -15.11
C GLN A 399 9.57 -4.09 -14.41
N GLY A 400 10.44 -3.09 -14.53
CA GLY A 400 10.26 -1.79 -13.86
C GLY A 400 10.91 -1.68 -12.48
N TRP A 401 11.55 -2.76 -11.99
CA TRP A 401 12.26 -2.78 -10.70
C TRP A 401 13.20 -1.58 -10.47
N ARG A 402 14.02 -1.23 -11.47
CA ARG A 402 14.94 -0.07 -11.39
C ARG A 402 14.16 1.25 -11.21
N THR A 403 13.06 1.41 -11.94
CA THR A 403 12.17 2.57 -11.84
C THR A 403 11.60 2.69 -10.43
N ASP A 404 11.09 1.60 -9.85
CA ASP A 404 10.46 1.62 -8.54
C ASP A 404 11.44 1.98 -7.42
N LEU A 405 12.68 1.46 -7.48
CA LEU A 405 13.75 1.85 -6.56
C LEU A 405 14.08 3.35 -6.66
N LEU A 406 14.24 3.85 -7.88
CA LEU A 406 14.57 5.26 -8.12
C LEU A 406 13.45 6.20 -7.71
N ALA A 407 12.21 5.84 -8.01
CA ALA A 407 11.04 6.64 -7.65
C ALA A 407 10.91 6.79 -6.13
N ALA A 408 11.10 5.70 -5.39
CA ALA A 408 11.02 5.75 -3.93
C ALA A 408 12.12 6.62 -3.31
N VAL A 409 13.37 6.51 -3.79
CA VAL A 409 14.48 7.36 -3.32
C VAL A 409 14.26 8.83 -3.70
N ALA A 410 13.80 9.09 -4.92
CA ALA A 410 13.55 10.44 -5.42
C ALA A 410 12.43 11.14 -4.63
N ASN A 411 11.33 10.43 -4.34
CA ASN A 411 10.23 10.94 -3.52
C ASN A 411 10.69 11.21 -2.09
N ALA A 412 11.42 10.26 -1.48
CA ALA A 412 11.95 10.43 -0.12
C ALA A 412 12.89 11.64 0.00
N ALA A 413 13.61 12.00 -1.06
CA ALA A 413 14.49 13.16 -1.06
C ALA A 413 13.75 14.50 -1.21
N HIS A 414 12.48 14.52 -1.65
CA HIS A 414 11.75 15.77 -1.82
C HIS A 414 11.54 16.47 -0.48
N ASP A 415 11.94 17.74 -0.39
CA ASP A 415 11.84 18.62 0.79
C ASP A 415 12.25 18.03 2.15
N ARG A 416 13.21 17.08 2.16
CA ARG A 416 13.62 16.35 3.37
C ARG A 416 15.14 16.39 3.60
N PRO A 417 15.67 17.37 4.37
CA PRO A 417 17.10 17.50 4.61
C PRO A 417 17.76 16.28 5.24
N SER A 418 17.08 15.57 6.16
CA SER A 418 17.63 14.36 6.79
C SER A 418 17.86 13.22 5.78
N VAL A 419 16.92 13.04 4.85
CA VAL A 419 17.03 12.03 3.79
C VAL A 419 18.14 12.41 2.81
N LYS A 420 18.17 13.68 2.36
CA LYS A 420 19.22 14.19 1.47
C LYS A 420 20.62 13.98 2.05
N ALA A 421 20.80 14.30 3.34
CA ALA A 421 22.07 14.11 4.04
C ALA A 421 22.48 12.63 4.12
N GLU A 422 21.55 11.72 4.41
CA GLU A 422 21.84 10.29 4.45
C GLU A 422 22.24 9.75 3.07
N VAL A 423 21.49 10.10 2.01
CA VAL A 423 21.84 9.67 0.65
C VAL A 423 23.23 10.18 0.25
N SER A 424 23.58 11.43 0.59
CA SER A 424 24.92 11.97 0.36
C SER A 424 25.99 11.22 1.16
N ALA A 425 25.74 10.90 2.43
CA ALA A 425 26.68 10.14 3.27
C ALA A 425 26.92 8.70 2.78
N LEU A 426 25.93 8.10 2.10
CA LEU A 426 26.03 6.76 1.54
C LEU A 426 26.72 6.72 0.16
N GLY A 427 27.09 7.87 -0.42
CA GLY A 427 27.57 7.96 -1.82
C GLY A 427 26.46 7.71 -2.85
N GLY A 428 25.20 7.91 -2.45
CA GLY A 428 24.03 7.61 -3.27
C GLY A 428 23.77 8.65 -4.36
N VAL A 429 24.31 9.87 -4.25
CA VAL A 429 24.08 10.95 -5.23
C VAL A 429 24.60 10.54 -6.61
N GLU A 430 25.83 10.05 -6.65
CA GLU A 430 26.50 9.61 -7.87
C GLU A 430 25.90 8.32 -8.40
N LEU A 431 25.44 7.43 -7.51
CA LEU A 431 24.73 6.22 -7.90
C LEU A 431 23.40 6.53 -8.61
N VAL A 432 22.62 7.47 -8.10
CA VAL A 432 21.36 7.94 -8.73
C VAL A 432 21.68 8.65 -10.05
N LEU A 433 22.70 9.51 -10.07
CA LEU A 433 23.13 10.20 -11.29
C LEU A 433 23.52 9.22 -12.40
N ALA A 434 24.20 8.12 -12.06
CA ALA A 434 24.59 7.08 -13.02
C ALA A 434 23.39 6.43 -13.73
N GLN A 435 22.17 6.54 -13.18
CA GLN A 435 20.94 6.02 -13.77
C GLN A 435 20.27 6.98 -14.77
N CYS A 436 20.85 8.14 -15.07
CA CYS A 436 20.29 9.12 -16.01
C CYS A 436 20.47 8.74 -17.51
N GLN A 437 20.80 7.47 -17.80
CA GLN A 437 20.94 6.93 -19.15
C GLN A 437 19.63 6.26 -19.60
N VAL A 438 19.44 6.10 -20.91
CA VAL A 438 18.27 5.39 -21.45
C VAL A 438 18.38 3.91 -21.11
N ASP A 439 17.41 3.40 -20.37
CA ASP A 439 17.26 1.98 -20.05
C ASP A 439 16.04 1.41 -20.79
N TYR A 440 16.28 0.52 -21.77
CA TYR A 440 15.21 -0.10 -22.55
C TYR A 440 14.39 -1.14 -21.76
N GLN A 441 14.94 -1.68 -20.67
CA GLN A 441 14.23 -2.61 -19.78
C GLN A 441 13.41 -1.87 -18.72
N SER A 442 13.76 -0.61 -18.42
CA SER A 442 13.05 0.26 -17.49
C SER A 442 12.89 1.68 -18.07
N PRO A 443 11.96 1.89 -19.02
CA PRO A 443 11.87 3.13 -19.79
C PRO A 443 11.73 4.42 -18.98
N LEU A 444 11.14 4.35 -17.78
CA LEU A 444 10.93 5.50 -16.89
C LEU A 444 12.08 5.71 -15.88
N ALA A 445 13.07 4.83 -15.81
CA ALA A 445 14.15 4.91 -14.83
C ALA A 445 14.96 6.21 -14.99
N ARG A 446 15.16 6.66 -16.22
CA ARG A 446 15.89 7.90 -16.52
C ARG A 446 15.19 9.12 -15.95
N GLU A 447 13.89 9.24 -16.15
CA GLU A 447 13.08 10.37 -15.71
C GLU A 447 13.07 10.45 -14.17
N TRP A 448 12.92 9.31 -13.50
CA TRP A 448 13.00 9.23 -12.05
C TRP A 448 14.40 9.51 -11.51
N ALA A 449 15.46 9.09 -12.22
CA ALA A 449 16.83 9.43 -11.85
C ALA A 449 17.07 10.95 -11.95
N LEU A 450 16.64 11.60 -13.03
CA LEU A 450 16.74 13.05 -13.20
C LEU A 450 15.96 13.80 -12.12
N TRP A 451 14.74 13.33 -11.80
CA TRP A 451 13.94 13.87 -10.70
C TRP A 451 14.64 13.69 -9.35
N GLY A 452 15.21 12.52 -9.09
CA GLY A 452 15.98 12.22 -7.89
C GLY A 452 17.20 13.11 -7.74
N VAL A 453 17.99 13.32 -8.80
CA VAL A 453 19.15 14.23 -8.78
C VAL A 453 18.71 15.66 -8.45
N ARG A 454 17.62 16.15 -9.05
CA ARG A 454 17.05 17.46 -8.73
C ARG A 454 16.72 17.56 -7.23
N ASN A 455 15.94 16.63 -6.71
CA ASN A 455 15.50 16.64 -5.30
C ASN A 455 16.69 16.55 -4.35
N LEU A 456 17.68 15.70 -4.66
CA LEU A 456 18.89 15.53 -3.86
C LEU A 456 19.77 16.78 -3.84
N CYS A 457 19.82 17.56 -4.92
CA CYS A 457 20.63 18.78 -5.02
C CYS A 457 19.93 20.03 -4.48
N GLU A 458 18.59 20.07 -4.48
CA GLU A 458 17.82 21.23 -4.02
C GLU A 458 18.10 21.51 -2.54
N GLY A 459 18.68 22.67 -2.23
CA GLY A 459 19.06 23.04 -0.86
C GLY A 459 20.20 22.21 -0.22
N ASN A 460 20.86 21.31 -0.98
CA ASN A 460 21.92 20.43 -0.47
C ASN A 460 23.26 20.73 -1.13
N VAL A 461 24.12 21.48 -0.42
CA VAL A 461 25.45 21.87 -0.92
C VAL A 461 26.37 20.67 -1.13
N GLN A 462 26.27 19.64 -0.27
CA GLN A 462 27.13 18.45 -0.38
C GLN A 462 26.85 17.70 -1.68
N ALA A 463 25.57 17.47 -2.02
CA ALA A 463 25.20 16.84 -3.28
C ALA A 463 25.58 17.69 -4.50
N GLN A 464 25.37 19.00 -4.44
CA GLN A 464 25.79 19.91 -5.53
C GLN A 464 27.29 19.86 -5.77
N GLU A 465 28.08 19.82 -4.70
CA GLU A 465 29.53 19.77 -4.80
C GLU A 465 30.02 18.42 -5.32
N ALA A 466 29.42 17.31 -4.87
CA ALA A 466 29.68 15.98 -5.42
C ALA A 466 29.46 15.95 -6.94
N VAL A 467 28.37 16.56 -7.42
CA VAL A 467 28.08 16.66 -8.87
C VAL A 467 29.06 17.60 -9.59
N ARG A 468 29.46 18.74 -8.98
CA ARG A 468 30.44 19.68 -9.57
C ARG A 468 31.83 19.07 -9.76
N GLN A 469 32.20 18.14 -8.89
CA GLN A 469 33.51 17.48 -8.93
C GLN A 469 33.60 16.40 -10.02
N LEU A 470 32.48 16.03 -10.64
CA LEU A 470 32.47 15.08 -11.76
C LEU A 470 33.09 15.72 -12.99
N GLN A 471 34.10 15.06 -13.53
CA GLN A 471 34.79 15.45 -14.76
C GLN A 471 34.37 14.55 -15.91
N LEU A 472 34.23 15.14 -17.11
CA LEU A 472 34.07 14.35 -18.33
C LEU A 472 35.39 13.64 -18.62
N CYS A 473 35.43 12.32 -18.47
CA CYS A 473 36.67 11.56 -18.63
C CYS A 473 36.87 11.03 -20.07
N THR A 474 35.79 10.64 -20.77
CA THR A 474 35.88 10.04 -22.12
C THR A 474 34.64 10.33 -22.96
N THR A 475 34.80 10.30 -24.28
CA THR A 475 33.69 10.28 -25.25
C THR A 475 33.48 8.86 -25.76
N VAL A 476 32.23 8.41 -25.82
CA VAL A 476 31.88 7.12 -26.43
C VAL A 476 31.21 7.39 -27.77
N ASP A 477 31.84 6.95 -28.87
CA ASP A 477 31.27 7.05 -30.21
C ASP A 477 30.04 6.14 -30.31
N SER A 478 28.84 6.73 -30.38
CA SER A 478 27.59 6.00 -30.64
C SER A 478 27.53 5.46 -32.09
N GLU A 479 26.76 4.40 -32.33
CA GLU A 479 26.55 3.88 -33.70
C GLU A 479 25.96 4.94 -34.64
N GLU A 480 25.09 5.83 -34.14
CA GLU A 480 24.57 6.94 -34.94
C GLU A 480 25.69 7.90 -35.36
N MET A 481 26.65 8.21 -34.47
CA MET A 481 27.82 9.03 -34.81
C MET A 481 28.71 8.36 -35.85
N GLN A 482 28.88 7.03 -35.74
CA GLN A 482 29.63 6.25 -36.72
C GLN A 482 28.95 6.26 -38.10
N ARG A 483 27.62 6.10 -38.17
CA ARG A 483 26.84 6.22 -39.41
C ARG A 483 26.93 7.62 -40.03
N LEU A 484 27.04 8.65 -39.19
CA LEU A 484 27.15 10.05 -39.61
C LEU A 484 28.60 10.47 -39.93
N GLY A 485 29.59 9.58 -39.81
CA GLY A 485 31.00 9.88 -40.10
C GLY A 485 31.63 10.91 -39.16
N VAL A 486 31.11 11.02 -37.93
CA VAL A 486 31.56 11.99 -36.93
C VAL A 486 32.01 11.28 -35.66
N ARG A 487 32.94 11.90 -34.92
CA ARG A 487 33.38 11.49 -33.59
C ARG A 487 33.19 12.64 -32.61
N LEU A 488 32.93 12.32 -31.35
CA LEU A 488 32.97 13.32 -30.29
C LEU A 488 34.39 13.41 -29.73
N GLN A 489 34.95 14.62 -29.73
CA GLN A 489 36.20 14.94 -29.04
C GLN A 489 35.89 15.78 -27.81
N LEU A 490 36.52 15.44 -26.69
CA LEU A 490 36.55 16.33 -25.54
C LEU A 490 37.60 17.41 -25.80
N ASP A 491 37.19 18.67 -25.74
CA ASP A 491 38.12 19.78 -25.77
C ASP A 491 38.73 19.93 -24.37
N GLU A 492 39.97 19.47 -24.19
CA GLU A 492 40.65 19.41 -22.88
C GLU A 492 40.83 20.78 -22.21
N GLN A 493 40.76 21.88 -22.97
CA GLN A 493 40.89 23.23 -22.44
C GLN A 493 39.56 23.80 -21.94
N THR A 494 38.44 23.36 -22.51
CA THR A 494 37.11 23.91 -22.21
C THR A 494 36.18 22.92 -21.51
N GLY A 495 36.53 21.63 -21.47
CA GLY A 495 35.69 20.54 -20.98
C GLY A 495 34.44 20.30 -21.84
N LYS A 496 34.33 20.92 -23.02
CA LYS A 496 33.15 20.83 -23.89
C LYS A 496 33.32 19.75 -24.95
N LEU A 497 32.21 19.13 -25.31
CA LEU A 497 32.14 18.17 -26.41
C LEU A 497 32.17 18.91 -27.76
N ARG A 498 33.07 18.49 -28.65
CA ARG A 498 33.16 18.95 -30.04
C ARG A 498 32.89 17.79 -30.98
N VAL A 499 32.08 18.02 -32.00
CA VAL A 499 31.86 17.07 -33.08
C VAL A 499 32.96 17.27 -34.12
N ALA A 500 33.80 16.26 -34.34
CA ALA A 500 34.81 16.24 -35.39
C ALA A 500 34.44 15.22 -36.47
N LYS A 501 34.75 15.51 -37.73
CA LYS A 501 34.62 14.53 -38.82
C LYS A 501 35.66 13.43 -38.61
N ARG A 502 35.32 12.17 -38.90
CA ARG A 502 36.33 11.10 -38.96
C ARG A 502 37.23 11.32 -40.16
N ASP A 503 38.54 11.31 -39.95
CA ASP A 503 39.53 11.39 -41.02
C ASP A 503 39.65 10.02 -41.70
N ASP A 504 39.40 9.97 -43.01
CA ASP A 504 39.40 8.77 -43.85
C ASP A 504 40.83 8.32 -44.26
N THR A 505 41.82 8.49 -43.39
CA THR A 505 43.22 8.18 -43.71
C THR A 505 43.62 6.82 -43.15
N GLY A 506 43.20 5.75 -43.83
CA GLY A 506 43.62 4.38 -43.51
C GLY A 506 43.43 3.34 -44.62
N GLY A 507 43.06 3.73 -45.84
CA GLY A 507 42.71 2.80 -46.93
C GLY A 507 43.57 2.87 -48.20
N ALA A 508 44.67 3.62 -48.22
CA ALA A 508 45.44 3.84 -49.45
C ALA A 508 46.96 3.73 -49.24
N ALA A 509 47.45 2.53 -48.86
CA ALA A 509 48.89 2.21 -48.93
C ALA A 509 49.16 0.69 -48.93
N ALA A 510 48.63 -0.07 -49.88
CA ALA A 510 49.11 -1.43 -50.18
C ALA A 510 48.69 -1.93 -51.57
N ALA A 511 48.91 -1.15 -52.63
CA ALA A 511 48.79 -1.63 -54.01
C ALA A 511 49.61 -0.77 -54.97
N ALA A 512 50.94 -0.85 -54.90
CA ALA A 512 51.85 -0.49 -56.00
C ALA A 512 53.27 -1.05 -55.76
N GLY A 513 53.46 -2.29 -56.21
CA GLY A 513 54.65 -2.77 -56.94
C GLY A 513 56.02 -2.80 -56.25
N VAL A 514 56.54 -4.02 -56.09
CA VAL A 514 57.85 -4.39 -56.69
C VAL A 514 57.72 -5.80 -57.28
N LEU A 515 58.27 -5.90 -58.50
CA LEU A 515 58.52 -7.06 -59.37
C LEU A 515 58.80 -8.39 -58.68
#